data_AF-A0A8S4QR60-F1
#
_entry.id   AF-A0A8S4QR60-F1
#
_cell.length_a   1.000
_cell.length_b   1.000
_cell.length_c   1.000
_cell.angle_alpha   90.00
_cell.angle_beta   90.00
_cell.angle_gamma   90.00
#
_symmetry.space_group_name_H-M   'P 1'
#
loop_
_entity.id
_entity.type
_entity.pdbx_description
1 polymer ?
#
loop_
_entity_poly.entity_id
_entity_poly.type
_entity_poly.pdbx_seq_one_letter_code
_entity_poly.pdbx_strand_id
1 'polypeptide(L)'
;GINKRFQRLESHVVTLARSVAHLSSEMRTHHLVMQEMDNIRAEITALRHMYKSQQYIRSGHHRHMDPYSFSNPDRVKRLTKFFGDEPPLMRLFLKKLGYEKYAALLEKEKVGAAELPYVGEDKLRALGVPLGPRMRILKEAGIHQDLHHMTRDDHNTTTTTLAIV
;
A
#
# COMPACT_ATOMS: atom_id res chain seq x y z
N GLY A 1 -65.92 -43.01 2.92
CA GLY A 1 -66.77 -42.10 2.12
C GLY A 1 -65.92 -41.32 1.15
N ILE A 2 -66.28 -41.33 -0.13
CA ILE A 2 -65.54 -40.72 -1.25
C ILE A 2 -65.23 -39.24 -0.99
N ASN A 3 -66.14 -38.48 -0.39
CA ASN A 3 -65.95 -37.07 -0.03
C ASN A 3 -64.75 -36.81 0.89
N LYS A 4 -64.43 -37.73 1.82
CA LYS A 4 -63.24 -37.59 2.69
C LYS A 4 -61.93 -37.77 1.91
N ARG A 5 -61.94 -38.52 0.80
CA ARG A 5 -60.77 -38.69 -0.08
C ARG A 5 -60.59 -37.45 -0.95
N PHE A 6 -61.68 -36.87 -1.46
CA PHE A 6 -61.65 -35.61 -2.20
C PHE A 6 -61.13 -34.44 -1.34
N GLN A 7 -61.64 -34.26 -0.12
CA GLN A 7 -61.15 -33.21 0.77
C GLN A 7 -59.65 -33.33 1.09
N ARG A 8 -59.13 -34.56 1.24
CA ARG A 8 -57.69 -34.78 1.40
C ARG A 8 -56.92 -34.43 0.14
N LEU A 9 -57.42 -34.83 -1.03
CA LEU A 9 -56.78 -34.49 -2.30
C LEU A 9 -56.73 -32.96 -2.48
N GLU A 10 -57.83 -32.27 -2.21
CA GLU A 10 -57.92 -30.81 -2.23
C GLU A 10 -56.89 -30.18 -1.29
N SER A 11 -56.79 -30.65 -0.04
CA SER A 11 -55.82 -30.09 0.90
C SER A 11 -54.36 -30.31 0.47
N HIS A 12 -54.05 -31.46 -0.11
CA HIS A 12 -52.72 -31.75 -0.66
C HIS A 12 -52.40 -30.87 -1.87
N VAL A 13 -53.35 -30.68 -2.79
CA VAL A 13 -53.19 -29.81 -3.96
C VAL A 13 -52.97 -28.36 -3.52
N VAL A 14 -53.73 -27.87 -2.54
CA VAL A 14 -53.57 -26.52 -1.97
C VAL A 14 -52.19 -26.36 -1.33
N THR A 15 -51.74 -27.36 -0.57
CA THR A 15 -50.41 -27.34 0.06
C THR A 15 -49.31 -27.33 -1.00
N LEU A 16 -49.43 -28.16 -2.03
CA LEU A 16 -48.47 -28.20 -3.13
C LEU A 16 -48.41 -26.87 -3.88
N ALA A 17 -49.57 -26.28 -4.18
CA ALA A 17 -49.65 -24.97 -4.84
C ALA A 17 -48.94 -23.88 -4.02
N ARG A 18 -49.12 -23.90 -2.69
CA ARG A 18 -48.41 -22.99 -1.78
C ARG A 18 -46.90 -23.20 -1.82
N SER A 19 -46.44 -24.44 -1.74
CA SER A 19 -45.01 -24.77 -1.79
C SER A 19 -44.38 -24.40 -3.13
N VAL A 20 -45.08 -24.62 -4.25
CA VAL A 20 -44.60 -24.23 -5.59
C VAL A 20 -44.54 -22.70 -5.73
N ALA A 21 -45.54 -21.98 -5.22
CA ALA A 21 -45.52 -20.52 -5.23
C ALA A 21 -44.36 -19.96 -4.39
N HIS A 22 -44.10 -20.56 -3.23
CA HIS A 22 -42.97 -20.20 -2.37
C HIS A 22 -41.63 -20.44 -3.07
N LEU A 23 -41.42 -21.65 -3.59
CA LEU A 23 -40.21 -22.01 -4.32
C LEU A 23 -39.99 -21.10 -5.54
N SER A 24 -41.06 -20.78 -6.27
CA SER A 24 -41.01 -19.85 -7.40
C SER A 24 -40.54 -18.45 -6.96
N SER A 25 -40.99 -17.97 -5.79
CA SER A 25 -40.55 -16.70 -5.22
C SER A 25 -39.08 -16.73 -4.79
N GLU A 26 -38.64 -17.82 -4.17
CA GLU A 26 -37.24 -18.03 -3.80
C GLU A 26 -36.35 -18.06 -5.04
N MET A 27 -36.72 -18.84 -6.07
CA MET A 27 -35.97 -18.90 -7.33
C MET A 27 -35.83 -17.53 -7.99
N ARG A 28 -36.89 -16.71 -8.02
CA ARG A 28 -36.81 -15.33 -8.54
C ARG A 28 -35.81 -14.49 -7.75
N THR A 29 -35.86 -14.59 -6.42
CA THR A 29 -34.96 -13.83 -5.54
C THR A 29 -33.51 -14.26 -5.75
N HIS A 30 -33.25 -15.57 -5.81
CA HIS A 30 -31.93 -16.12 -6.10
C HIS A 30 -31.40 -15.68 -7.46
N HIS A 31 -32.26 -15.64 -8.48
CA HIS A 31 -31.86 -15.19 -9.81
C HIS A 31 -31.41 -13.73 -9.83
N LEU A 32 -32.14 -12.84 -9.14
CA LEU A 32 -31.76 -11.43 -9.00
C LEU A 32 -30.41 -11.28 -8.28
N VAL A 33 -30.21 -11.99 -7.16
CA VAL A 33 -28.93 -11.95 -6.44
C VAL A 33 -27.78 -12.45 -7.32
N MET A 34 -28.00 -13.50 -8.11
CA MET A 34 -26.97 -14.02 -9.00
C MET A 34 -26.61 -13.02 -10.10
N GLN A 35 -27.59 -12.32 -10.67
CA GLN A 35 -27.36 -11.24 -11.63
C GLN A 35 -26.52 -10.10 -11.04
N GLU A 36 -26.81 -9.68 -9.81
CA GLU A 36 -26.01 -8.68 -9.11
C GLU A 36 -24.56 -9.14 -8.87
N MET A 37 -24.38 -10.42 -8.50
CA MET A 37 -23.03 -10.99 -8.35
C MET A 37 -22.25 -11.00 -9.66
N ASP A 38 -22.92 -11.33 -10.78
CA ASP A 38 -22.30 -11.32 -12.10
C ASP A 38 -21.92 -9.89 -12.53
N ASN A 39 -22.77 -8.90 -12.24
CA ASN A 39 -22.47 -7.49 -12.46
C ASN A 39 -21.24 -7.04 -11.66
N ILE A 40 -21.20 -7.34 -10.36
CA ILE A 40 -20.05 -7.03 -9.50
C ILE A 40 -18.77 -7.70 -10.03
N ARG A 41 -18.86 -8.95 -10.47
CA ARG A 41 -17.72 -9.68 -11.03
C ARG A 41 -17.20 -9.02 -12.31
N ALA A 42 -18.10 -8.55 -13.17
CA ALA A 42 -17.76 -7.80 -14.37
C ALA A 42 -17.07 -6.47 -14.02
N GLU A 43 -17.61 -5.71 -13.07
CA GLU A 43 -17.01 -4.46 -12.59
C GLU A 43 -15.63 -4.67 -11.98
N ILE A 44 -15.44 -5.68 -11.13
CA ILE A 44 -14.12 -6.04 -10.57
C ILE A 44 -13.13 -6.36 -11.68
N THR A 45 -13.57 -7.07 -12.72
CA THR A 45 -12.72 -7.42 -13.85
C THR A 45 -12.34 -6.16 -14.62
N ALA A 46 -13.29 -5.27 -14.92
CA ALA A 46 -13.03 -3.98 -15.55
C ALA A 46 -12.07 -3.11 -14.71
N LEU A 47 -12.27 -3.03 -13.39
CA LEU A 47 -11.38 -2.33 -12.45
C LEU A 47 -9.97 -2.92 -12.47
N ARG A 48 -9.83 -4.25 -12.48
CA ARG A 48 -8.51 -4.90 -12.59
C ARG A 48 -7.82 -4.57 -13.91
N HIS A 49 -8.56 -4.58 -15.02
CA HIS A 49 -8.02 -4.17 -16.33
C HIS A 49 -7.60 -2.71 -16.32
N MET A 50 -8.42 -1.81 -15.76
CA MET A 50 -8.09 -0.39 -15.60
C MET A 50 -6.86 -0.19 -14.71
N TYR A 51 -6.74 -0.89 -13.59
CA TYR A 51 -5.58 -0.78 -12.70
C TYR A 51 -4.32 -1.30 -13.37
N LYS A 52 -4.38 -2.48 -14.01
CA LYS A 52 -3.28 -3.02 -14.83
C LYS A 52 -2.90 -2.06 -15.96
N SER A 53 -3.88 -1.33 -16.49
CA SER A 53 -3.65 -0.35 -17.52
C SER A 53 -2.95 0.92 -17.00
N GLN A 54 -3.35 1.42 -15.84
CA GLN A 54 -2.64 2.52 -15.19
C GLN A 54 -1.21 2.13 -14.77
N GLN A 55 -0.95 0.85 -14.46
CA GLN A 55 0.41 0.39 -14.14
C GLN A 55 1.40 0.57 -15.30
N TYR A 56 0.99 0.52 -16.57
CA TYR A 56 1.92 0.76 -17.70
C TYR A 56 2.27 2.24 -17.90
N ILE A 57 1.47 3.18 -17.37
CA ILE A 57 1.80 4.62 -17.38
C ILE A 57 2.60 5.00 -16.13
N ARG A 58 2.45 4.25 -15.03
CA ARG A 58 3.06 4.54 -13.70
C ARG A 58 4.33 3.73 -13.38
N SER A 59 4.73 2.82 -14.26
CA SER A 59 5.86 1.90 -14.13
C SER A 59 7.23 2.59 -14.06
N GLY A 60 7.32 3.89 -14.30
CA GLY A 60 8.53 4.68 -14.02
C GLY A 60 8.75 5.04 -12.55
N HIS A 61 7.75 4.92 -11.65
CA HIS A 61 7.79 5.55 -10.31
C HIS A 61 7.35 4.67 -9.12
N HIS A 62 7.10 3.37 -9.30
CA HIS A 62 6.65 2.49 -8.20
C HIS A 62 7.74 1.57 -7.66
N ARG A 63 8.88 2.14 -7.26
CA ARG A 63 9.66 1.49 -6.21
C ARG A 63 8.91 1.67 -4.89
N HIS A 64 8.28 0.58 -4.44
CA HIS A 64 8.08 0.26 -3.04
C HIS A 64 7.17 1.22 -2.25
N MET A 65 5.85 0.98 -2.31
CA MET A 65 4.90 1.47 -1.30
C MET A 65 5.12 0.73 0.03
N ASP A 66 6.26 0.96 0.67
CA ASP A 66 6.48 0.49 2.02
C ASP A 66 5.60 1.31 2.98
N PRO A 67 4.78 0.68 3.83
CA PRO A 67 4.01 1.33 4.89
C PRO A 67 4.81 2.34 5.73
N TYR A 68 6.14 2.21 5.78
CA TYR A 68 7.07 2.99 6.59
C TYR A 68 8.04 3.87 5.78
N SER A 69 7.92 3.94 4.44
CA SER A 69 8.80 4.80 3.64
C SER A 69 8.48 6.28 3.87
N PHE A 70 9.49 7.02 4.34
CA PHE A 70 9.44 8.47 4.56
C PHE A 70 9.76 9.31 3.30
N SER A 71 9.90 8.66 2.14
CA SER A 71 10.22 9.31 0.86
C SER A 71 9.17 10.31 0.35
N ASN A 72 7.94 10.27 0.87
CA ASN A 72 6.85 11.11 0.40
C ASN A 72 6.33 12.04 1.51
N PRO A 73 6.61 13.35 1.45
CA PRO A 73 6.35 14.28 2.56
C PRO A 73 4.85 14.42 2.89
N ASP A 74 3.95 14.36 1.91
CA ASP A 74 2.50 14.44 2.14
C ASP A 74 1.96 13.22 2.88
N ARG A 75 2.59 12.07 2.67
CA ARG A 75 2.26 10.84 3.39
C ARG A 75 2.80 10.87 4.80
N VAL A 76 4.03 11.36 4.99
CA VAL A 76 4.60 11.55 6.34
C VAL A 76 3.73 12.50 7.14
N LYS A 77 3.31 13.65 6.59
CA LYS A 77 2.38 14.58 7.26
C LYS A 77 1.08 13.92 7.70
N ARG A 78 0.47 13.08 6.85
CA ARG A 78 -0.73 12.31 7.22
C ARG A 78 -0.45 11.31 8.33
N LEU A 79 0.63 10.53 8.21
CA LEU A 79 1.00 9.55 9.24
C LEU A 79 1.34 10.24 10.56
N THR A 80 2.10 11.33 10.56
CA THR A 80 2.37 12.17 11.74
C THR A 80 1.07 12.69 12.36
N LYS A 81 0.06 13.09 11.57
CA LYS A 81 -1.25 13.49 12.10
C LYS A 81 -1.99 12.35 12.83
N PHE A 82 -1.89 11.11 12.36
CA PHE A 82 -2.55 9.95 12.97
C PHE A 82 -1.77 9.33 14.12
N PHE A 83 -0.44 9.35 14.05
CA PHE A 83 0.45 8.75 15.04
C PHE A 83 0.95 9.77 16.09
N GLY A 84 0.75 11.07 15.88
CA GLY A 84 1.18 12.17 16.75
C GLY A 84 2.59 12.72 16.45
N ASP A 85 2.93 13.82 17.13
CA ASP A 85 4.30 14.38 17.22
C ASP A 85 5.19 13.63 18.24
N GLU A 86 4.55 12.85 19.11
CA GLU A 86 5.21 11.86 19.96
C GLU A 86 5.65 10.66 19.08
N PRO A 87 6.61 9.81 19.47
CA PRO A 87 7.42 9.02 18.53
C PRO A 87 7.04 7.54 18.37
N PRO A 88 5.76 7.11 18.19
CA PRO A 88 5.49 5.73 17.82
C PRO A 88 5.95 5.45 16.38
N LEU A 89 5.82 6.41 15.45
CA LEU A 89 6.17 6.17 14.04
C LEU A 89 7.69 6.01 13.83
N MET A 90 8.50 6.87 14.46
CA MET A 90 9.97 6.76 14.41
C MET A 90 10.46 5.47 15.07
N ARG A 91 9.86 5.11 16.22
CA ARG A 91 10.19 3.87 16.92
C ARG A 91 9.84 2.64 16.08
N LEU A 92 8.68 2.62 15.39
CA LEU A 92 8.31 1.54 14.46
C LEU A 92 9.29 1.43 13.29
N PHE A 93 9.68 2.56 12.71
CA PHE A 93 10.66 2.60 11.62
C PHE A 93 12.02 2.06 12.06
N LEU A 94 12.54 2.53 13.19
CA LEU A 94 13.80 2.06 13.74
C LEU A 94 13.72 0.59 14.15
N LYS A 95 12.59 0.14 14.72
CA LYS A 95 12.34 -1.27 15.04
C LYS A 95 12.42 -2.15 13.80
N LYS A 96 11.82 -1.73 12.68
CA LYS A 96 11.92 -2.43 11.40
C LYS A 96 13.38 -2.54 10.90
N LEU A 97 14.20 -1.53 11.16
CA LEU A 97 15.63 -1.54 10.83
C LEU A 97 16.51 -2.31 11.83
N GLY A 98 15.95 -2.74 12.98
CA GLY A 98 16.71 -3.34 14.09
C GLY A 98 17.47 -2.33 14.96
N TYR A 99 17.07 -1.07 14.90
CA TYR A 99 17.73 0.09 15.51
C TYR A 99 16.87 0.81 16.55
N GLU A 100 15.86 0.14 17.10
CA GLU A 100 14.92 0.69 18.10
C GLU A 100 15.63 1.33 19.30
N LYS A 101 16.80 0.80 19.69
CA LYS A 101 17.61 1.36 20.79
C LYS A 101 18.01 2.82 20.61
N TYR A 102 18.03 3.35 19.38
CA TYR A 102 18.34 4.76 19.11
C TYR A 102 17.09 5.65 19.12
N ALA A 103 15.88 5.08 19.24
CA ALA A 103 14.64 5.86 19.25
C ALA A 103 14.69 6.94 20.34
N ALA A 104 15.00 6.56 21.59
CA ALA A 104 15.08 7.49 22.71
C ALA A 104 16.07 8.66 22.48
N LEU A 105 17.14 8.46 21.71
CA LEU A 105 18.12 9.51 21.39
C LEU A 105 17.54 10.52 20.40
N LEU A 106 16.84 10.04 19.37
CA LEU A 106 16.15 10.89 18.39
C LEU A 106 14.97 11.63 19.02
N GLU A 107 14.27 10.98 19.95
CA GLU A 107 13.15 11.56 20.69
C GLU A 107 13.57 12.75 21.54
N LYS A 108 14.72 12.65 22.22
CA LYS A 108 15.29 13.73 23.02
C LYS A 108 15.55 14.99 22.19
N GLU A 109 16.00 14.82 20.95
CA GLU A 109 16.27 15.92 20.00
C GLU A 109 15.05 16.26 19.11
N LYS A 110 13.86 15.71 19.40
CA LYS A 110 12.62 15.90 18.64
C LYS A 110 12.75 15.55 17.14
N VAL A 111 13.60 14.58 16.82
CA VAL A 111 13.78 14.10 15.44
C VAL A 111 12.67 13.12 15.08
N GLY A 112 11.61 13.64 14.46
CA GLY A 112 10.50 12.87 13.91
C GLY A 112 10.73 12.40 12.48
N ALA A 113 9.74 11.67 11.93
CA ALA A 113 9.80 11.15 10.55
C ALA A 113 9.89 12.25 9.49
N ALA A 114 9.31 13.42 9.75
CA ALA A 114 9.36 14.59 8.88
C ALA A 114 10.70 15.33 8.95
N GLU A 115 11.36 15.30 10.11
CA GLU A 115 12.64 15.97 10.34
C GLU A 115 13.82 15.13 9.88
N LEU A 116 13.68 13.80 9.88
CA LEU A 116 14.74 12.86 9.52
C LEU A 116 15.41 13.17 8.16
N PRO A 117 14.68 13.56 7.09
CA PRO A 117 15.26 14.07 5.84
C PRO A 117 16.23 15.25 5.98
N TYR A 118 16.02 16.10 6.97
CA TYR A 118 16.80 17.31 7.24
C TYR A 118 17.86 17.09 8.32
N VAL A 119 17.71 16.02 9.12
CA VAL A 119 18.68 15.59 10.12
C VAL A 119 19.76 14.78 9.39
N GLY A 120 20.65 15.50 8.71
CA GLY A 120 21.76 14.93 7.98
C GLY A 120 22.69 14.05 8.83
N GLU A 121 23.66 13.43 8.16
CA GLU A 121 24.60 12.48 8.76
C GLU A 121 25.31 13.03 10.01
N ASP A 122 25.64 14.31 10.03
CA ASP A 122 26.36 14.95 11.13
C ASP A 122 25.55 14.98 12.43
N LYS A 123 24.24 15.20 12.36
CA LYS A 123 23.36 15.22 13.55
C LYS A 123 23.18 13.81 14.12
N LEU A 124 23.02 12.80 13.27
CA LEU A 124 23.01 11.40 13.71
C LEU A 124 24.36 10.99 14.33
N ARG A 125 25.49 11.55 13.86
CA ARG A 125 26.80 11.38 14.50
C ARG A 125 26.82 11.96 15.91
N ALA A 126 26.35 13.19 16.06
CA ALA A 126 26.34 13.91 17.32
C ALA A 126 25.45 13.21 18.37
N LEU A 127 24.40 12.53 17.92
CA LEU A 127 23.54 11.67 18.74
C LEU A 127 24.19 10.34 19.15
N GLY A 128 25.39 10.04 18.67
CA GLY A 128 26.10 8.78 18.99
C GLY A 128 25.64 7.58 18.16
N VAL A 129 24.97 7.79 17.02
CA VAL A 129 24.60 6.71 16.11
C VAL A 129 25.83 6.33 15.26
N PRO A 130 26.30 5.07 15.28
CA PRO A 130 27.47 4.66 14.51
C PRO A 130 27.19 4.67 13.00
N LEU A 131 28.26 4.72 12.20
CA LEU A 131 28.21 4.90 10.73
C LEU A 131 27.25 3.93 10.03
N GLY A 132 27.31 2.63 10.33
CA GLY A 132 26.46 1.62 9.67
C GLY A 132 24.96 1.88 9.83
N PRO A 133 24.43 1.92 11.08
CA PRO A 133 23.03 2.26 11.32
C PRO A 133 22.61 3.61 10.74
N ARG A 134 23.48 4.61 10.82
CA ARG A 134 23.23 5.94 10.27
C ARG A 134 23.01 5.92 8.76
N MET A 135 23.90 5.28 8.00
CA MET A 135 23.76 5.15 6.54
C MET A 135 22.48 4.41 6.17
N ARG A 136 22.11 3.38 6.95
CA ARG A 136 20.90 2.59 6.68
C ARG A 136 19.61 3.36 7.01
N ILE A 137 19.60 4.14 8.08
CA ILE A 137 18.48 5.03 8.45
C ILE A 137 18.24 6.08 7.37
N LEU A 138 19.30 6.81 6.94
CA LEU A 138 19.18 7.86 5.92
C LEU A 138 18.73 7.28 4.57
N LYS A 139 19.31 6.15 4.17
CA LYS A 139 18.94 5.43 2.95
C LYS A 139 17.47 5.00 2.94
N GLU A 140 16.98 4.41 4.03
CA GLU A 140 15.58 3.95 4.12
C GLU A 140 14.58 5.11 4.27
N ALA A 141 15.01 6.23 4.87
CA ALA A 141 14.21 7.46 4.96
C ALA A 141 14.00 8.15 3.60
N GLY A 142 14.61 7.66 2.53
CA GLY A 142 14.51 8.24 1.19
C GLY A 142 15.49 9.39 0.95
N ILE A 143 16.49 9.57 1.83
CA ILE A 143 17.57 10.54 1.66
C ILE A 143 18.65 9.87 0.81
N HIS A 144 18.31 9.69 -0.46
CA HIS A 144 19.29 9.40 -1.49
C HIS A 144 18.91 10.19 -2.75
N GLN A 145 18.96 11.51 -2.61
CA GLN A 145 19.38 12.39 -3.69
C GLN A 145 20.75 12.94 -3.29
N ASP A 146 21.73 12.72 -4.15
CA ASP A 146 22.98 13.50 -4.22
C ASP A 146 24.11 13.26 -3.21
N LEU A 147 24.62 12.02 -3.13
CA LEU A 147 26.01 11.81 -2.69
C LEU A 147 26.86 10.94 -3.64
N HIS A 148 26.35 10.67 -4.85
CA HIS A 148 27.13 10.04 -5.93
C HIS A 148 27.39 10.97 -7.14
N HIS A 149 27.10 12.27 -7.05
CA HIS A 149 27.35 13.22 -8.14
C HIS A 149 28.59 14.12 -7.96
N MET A 150 29.44 13.90 -6.94
CA MET A 150 30.59 14.80 -6.67
C MET A 150 31.95 14.10 -6.58
N THR A 151 32.18 13.03 -7.35
CA THR A 151 33.54 12.46 -7.53
C THR A 151 33.69 11.74 -8.86
N ARG A 152 33.47 12.43 -9.99
CA ARG A 152 34.05 11.98 -11.27
C ARG A 152 34.14 13.04 -12.37
N ASP A 153 34.61 14.23 -12.04
CA ASP A 153 35.15 15.15 -13.05
C ASP A 153 36.49 15.68 -12.57
N ASP A 154 37.53 14.92 -12.90
CA ASP A 154 38.84 15.45 -13.25
C ASP A 154 39.60 14.28 -13.86
N HIS A 155 39.97 14.39 -15.14
CA HIS A 155 41.26 14.03 -15.73
C HIS A 155 41.16 14.21 -17.26
N ASN A 156 41.56 15.41 -17.66
CA ASN A 156 42.46 15.68 -18.77
C ASN A 156 41.97 15.43 -20.22
N THR A 157 41.58 16.52 -20.86
CA THR A 157 41.62 16.73 -22.31
C THR A 157 43.01 16.43 -22.88
N THR A 158 43.14 15.36 -23.67
CA THR A 158 44.21 15.26 -24.67
C THR A 158 43.56 14.95 -26.02
N THR A 159 43.40 16.01 -26.81
CA THR A 159 43.03 15.98 -28.22
C THR A 159 44.15 15.28 -29.01
N THR A 160 43.89 14.09 -29.54
CA THR A 160 44.72 13.49 -30.59
C THR A 160 43.91 13.45 -31.88
N THR A 161 44.14 14.46 -32.72
CA THR A 161 43.70 14.50 -34.11
C THR A 161 44.44 13.43 -34.90
N LEU A 162 43.75 12.37 -35.31
CA LEU A 162 44.26 11.45 -36.32
C LEU A 162 43.78 11.91 -37.69
N ALA A 163 44.70 12.46 -38.47
CA ALA A 163 44.55 12.67 -39.90
C ALA A 163 44.58 11.31 -40.61
N ILE A 164 43.55 11.03 -41.41
CA ILE A 164 43.52 9.92 -42.35
C ILE A 164 43.95 10.49 -43.71
N VAL A 165 45.06 9.97 -44.24
CA VAL A 165 45.45 10.01 -45.67
C VAL A 165 45.58 8.55 -46.11
#